data_AF-A0A661QXG4-F1
#
_entry.id   AF-A0A661QXG4-F1
#
_cell.length_a   1.000
_cell.length_b   1.000
_cell.length_c   1.000
_cell.angle_alpha   90.00
_cell.angle_beta   90.00
_cell.angle_gamma   90.00
#
_symmetry.space_group_name_H-M   'P 1'
#
loop_
_entity.id
_entity.type
_entity.pdbx_description
1 polymer ?
#
loop_
_entity_poly.entity_id
_entity_poly.type
_entity_poly.pdbx_seq_one_letter_code
_entity_poly.pdbx_strand_id
1 'polypeptide(L)'
;MRRLQFHPCGNFRESYHQELTIFETDFGRLWLIVGLVLLFGVVPFVSTSYLLYVLNLMGIYAIAAIGLNILIGYTGQISLGHGAFFGVGAYTAAILATRVNFPFWAAVPLGGMATAGVGMIFGIPSGRLKHLYLTIATLAGQFIMEYVFVHWDSLTGGADGIVVTGATLFGIDLGNDRSFFFVIFVCFVIMTWIAVNLMRTRYGRAFIAIRDNDRAAEGMGIPLFRYKLLSFAISSFYAGFAGGLFAYYTMSITPEPFNLWLSIEFIAMIIIGGLGNIPGSVFGTIFIVALNESLSALSQYLMNLGTASNIAITIAPLREFVFGMAIILFIIFEPKGLAEVWRIIRSSFRLWPFSY
;
A
#
# COMPACT_ATOMS: atom_id res chain seq x y z
N MET A 1 22.89 -9.66 31.86
CA MET A 1 21.41 -9.52 31.85
C MET A 1 21.08 -8.13 31.34
N ARG A 2 20.37 -7.99 30.20
CA ARG A 2 19.98 -6.68 29.66
C ARG A 2 18.89 -6.09 30.57
N ARG A 3 19.11 -4.91 31.14
CA ARG A 3 18.05 -4.18 31.89
C ARG A 3 17.00 -3.71 30.88
N LEU A 4 15.73 -4.03 31.14
CA LEU A 4 14.61 -3.62 30.31
C LEU A 4 14.42 -2.09 30.40
N GLN A 5 14.44 -1.40 29.27
CA GLN A 5 14.24 0.04 29.19
C GLN A 5 12.80 0.38 28.80
N PHE A 6 12.00 0.82 29.77
CA PHE A 6 10.57 1.15 29.59
C PHE A 6 10.32 2.62 29.25
N HIS A 7 11.22 3.52 29.64
CA HIS A 7 11.15 4.96 29.34
C HIS A 7 12.45 5.44 28.69
N PRO A 8 12.39 6.36 27.71
CA PRO A 8 13.58 7.00 27.16
C PRO A 8 14.12 7.99 28.20
N CYS A 9 15.06 7.56 29.05
CA CYS A 9 15.75 8.42 30.01
C CYS A 9 17.00 9.02 29.35
N GLY A 10 16.84 10.14 28.63
CA GLY A 10 17.94 10.92 28.04
C GLY A 10 18.60 10.32 26.80
N ASN A 11 19.36 11.14 26.07
CA ASN A 11 20.14 10.71 24.90
C ASN A 11 21.55 10.24 25.31
N PHE A 12 21.63 9.14 26.07
CA PHE A 12 22.90 8.48 26.38
C PHE A 12 23.21 7.40 25.33
N ARG A 13 23.45 7.81 24.08
CA ARG A 13 23.91 6.91 23.02
C ARG A 13 25.42 7.04 22.86
N GLU A 14 26.15 5.99 23.19
CA GLU A 14 27.62 5.97 23.13
C GLU A 14 28.14 5.31 21.85
N SER A 15 27.27 4.63 21.08
CA SER A 15 27.67 3.94 19.84
C SER A 15 26.66 4.13 18.71
N TYR A 16 27.18 4.21 17.47
CA TYR A 16 26.37 4.35 16.26
C TYR A 16 25.37 3.18 16.07
N HIS A 17 25.71 1.99 16.58
CA HIS A 17 24.80 0.84 16.55
C HIS A 17 23.58 1.02 17.47
N GLN A 18 23.71 1.77 18.56
CA GLN A 18 22.59 2.09 19.46
C GLN A 18 21.63 3.11 18.82
N GLU A 19 22.12 3.94 17.90
CA GLU A 19 21.30 4.90 17.15
C GLU A 19 20.51 4.23 16.00
N LEU A 20 21.05 3.14 15.44
CA LEU A 20 20.44 2.42 14.32
C LEU A 20 19.28 1.47 14.72
N THR A 21 19.03 1.23 16.01
CA THR A 21 18.00 0.27 16.45
C THR A 21 16.58 0.69 16.05
N ILE A 22 15.73 -0.29 15.70
CA ILE A 22 14.33 -0.02 15.29
C ILE A 22 13.48 0.49 16.45
N PHE A 23 13.70 -0.04 17.65
CA PHE A 23 12.97 0.31 18.86
C PHE A 23 13.93 0.91 19.88
N GLU A 24 13.63 2.14 20.29
CA GLU A 24 14.36 2.85 21.36
C GLU A 24 13.96 2.35 22.77
N THR A 25 12.85 1.60 22.88
CA THR A 25 12.33 1.08 24.16
C THR A 25 11.95 -0.39 24.02
N ASP A 26 12.25 -1.18 25.05
CA ASP A 26 11.85 -2.60 25.11
C ASP A 26 10.32 -2.74 25.19
N PHE A 27 9.63 -1.71 25.69
CA PHE A 27 8.16 -1.62 25.67
C PHE A 27 7.62 -1.62 24.24
N GLY A 28 8.20 -0.81 23.33
CA GLY A 28 7.79 -0.80 21.92
C GLY A 28 8.03 -2.13 21.22
N ARG A 29 9.14 -2.80 21.56
CA ARG A 29 9.45 -4.14 21.05
C ARG A 29 8.46 -5.19 21.56
N LEU A 30 8.09 -5.14 22.83
CA LEU A 30 7.15 -6.08 23.44
C LEU A 30 5.75 -5.92 22.84
N TRP A 31 5.25 -4.69 22.69
CA TRP A 31 3.94 -4.44 22.06
C TRP A 31 3.89 -4.79 20.59
N LEU A 32 5.00 -4.66 19.84
CA LEU A 32 5.06 -5.19 18.49
C LEU A 32 4.92 -6.71 18.48
N ILE A 33 5.63 -7.41 19.36
CA ILE A 33 5.54 -8.87 19.46
C ILE A 33 4.12 -9.29 19.84
N VAL A 34 3.51 -8.62 20.82
CA VAL A 34 2.10 -8.86 21.21
C VAL A 34 1.16 -8.59 20.03
N GLY A 35 1.37 -7.50 19.28
CA GLY A 35 0.58 -7.17 18.09
C GLY A 35 0.71 -8.24 17.00
N LEU A 36 1.92 -8.74 16.74
CA LEU A 36 2.14 -9.83 15.79
C LEU A 36 1.48 -11.13 16.27
N VAL A 37 1.60 -11.46 17.55
CA VAL A 37 0.96 -12.64 18.14
C VAL A 37 -0.57 -12.55 18.07
N LEU A 38 -1.15 -11.38 18.32
CA LEU A 38 -2.59 -11.18 18.16
C LEU A 38 -3.03 -11.30 16.70
N LEU A 39 -2.28 -10.67 15.79
CA LEU A 39 -2.57 -10.67 14.36
C LEU A 39 -2.50 -12.07 13.76
N PHE A 40 -1.50 -12.88 14.12
CA PHE A 40 -1.34 -14.23 13.58
C PHE A 40 -2.06 -15.31 14.41
N GLY A 41 -2.26 -15.08 15.71
CA GLY A 41 -2.77 -16.09 16.65
C GLY A 41 -4.25 -15.96 17.01
N VAL A 42 -4.86 -14.78 16.89
CA VAL A 42 -6.27 -14.56 17.29
C VAL A 42 -7.14 -14.27 16.08
N VAL A 43 -6.74 -13.31 15.24
CA VAL A 43 -7.53 -12.86 14.09
C VAL A 43 -7.97 -14.01 13.17
N PRO A 44 -7.08 -14.91 12.70
CA PRO A 44 -7.50 -15.96 11.77
C PRO A 44 -8.43 -17.02 12.35
N PHE A 45 -8.44 -17.19 13.68
CA PHE A 45 -9.23 -18.21 14.37
C PHE A 45 -10.59 -17.70 14.85
N VAL A 46 -10.71 -16.39 15.10
CA VAL A 46 -11.94 -15.75 15.56
C VAL A 46 -12.77 -15.17 14.40
N SER A 47 -12.14 -14.86 13.27
CA SER A 47 -12.81 -14.18 12.15
C SER A 47 -13.62 -15.12 11.25
N THR A 48 -14.80 -14.67 10.83
CA THR A 48 -15.62 -15.29 9.76
C THR A 48 -14.91 -15.19 8.40
N SER A 49 -15.22 -16.09 7.45
CA SER A 49 -14.61 -16.09 6.10
C SER A 49 -14.71 -14.74 5.38
N TYR A 50 -15.85 -14.06 5.50
CA TYR A 50 -16.03 -12.72 4.92
C TYR A 50 -15.12 -11.66 5.57
N LEU A 51 -14.97 -11.68 6.91
CA LEU A 51 -14.06 -10.75 7.59
C LEU A 51 -12.60 -11.03 7.20
N LEU A 52 -12.23 -12.31 7.03
CA LEU A 52 -10.92 -12.68 6.51
C LEU A 52 -10.67 -12.15 5.10
N TYR A 53 -11.68 -12.18 4.22
CA TYR A 53 -11.58 -11.59 2.89
C TYR A 53 -11.28 -10.09 2.94
N VAL A 54 -12.03 -9.35 3.75
CA VAL A 54 -11.82 -7.90 3.92
C VAL A 54 -10.44 -7.61 4.50
N LEU A 55 -9.98 -8.38 5.49
CA LEU A 55 -8.64 -8.22 6.09
C LEU A 55 -7.51 -8.56 5.11
N ASN A 56 -7.70 -9.58 4.27
CA ASN A 56 -6.76 -9.93 3.20
C ASN A 56 -6.61 -8.79 2.19
N LEU A 57 -7.73 -8.21 1.75
CA LEU A 57 -7.71 -7.02 0.89
C LEU A 57 -7.02 -5.83 1.57
N MET A 58 -7.30 -5.57 2.84
CA MET A 58 -6.61 -4.53 3.62
C MET A 58 -5.09 -4.74 3.63
N GLY A 59 -4.64 -5.98 3.85
CA GLY A 59 -3.21 -6.31 3.85
C GLY A 59 -2.55 -6.06 2.49
N ILE A 60 -3.20 -6.49 1.40
CA ILE A 60 -2.70 -6.31 0.03
C ILE A 60 -2.64 -4.82 -0.32
N TYR A 61 -3.73 -4.09 -0.12
CA TYR A 61 -3.78 -2.65 -0.42
C TYR A 61 -2.85 -1.83 0.47
N ALA A 62 -2.56 -2.28 1.69
CA ALA A 62 -1.62 -1.59 2.56
C ALA A 62 -0.19 -1.70 2.02
N ILE A 63 0.20 -2.83 1.42
CA ILE A 63 1.50 -2.96 0.72
C ILE A 63 1.58 -1.96 -0.43
N ALA A 64 0.53 -1.89 -1.27
CA ALA A 64 0.48 -0.94 -2.38
C ALA A 64 0.53 0.51 -1.89
N ALA A 65 -0.22 0.86 -0.84
CA ALA A 65 -0.27 2.19 -0.24
C ALA A 65 1.09 2.59 0.37
N ILE A 66 1.81 1.67 1.02
CA ILE A 66 3.18 1.92 1.50
C ILE A 66 4.11 2.26 0.32
N GLY A 67 4.00 1.53 -0.80
CA GLY A 67 4.72 1.83 -2.03
C GLY A 67 4.47 3.25 -2.53
N LEU A 68 3.20 3.63 -2.63
CA LEU A 68 2.81 4.97 -3.07
C LEU A 68 3.28 6.05 -2.09
N ASN A 69 3.28 5.76 -0.79
CA ASN A 69 3.78 6.68 0.23
C ASN A 69 5.30 6.90 0.12
N ILE A 70 6.07 5.91 -0.33
CA ILE A 70 7.50 6.11 -0.67
C ILE A 70 7.64 7.15 -1.79
N LEU A 71 6.79 7.10 -2.81
CA LEU A 71 6.84 8.01 -3.95
C LEU A 71 6.29 9.42 -3.64
N ILE A 72 5.05 9.48 -3.17
CA ILE A 72 4.35 10.75 -2.92
C ILE A 72 4.80 11.33 -1.59
N GLY A 73 4.71 10.52 -0.53
CA GLY A 73 4.95 10.96 0.84
C GLY A 73 6.41 11.30 1.12
N TYR A 74 7.36 10.49 0.66
CA TYR A 74 8.78 10.68 0.97
C TYR A 74 9.58 11.40 -0.12
N THR A 75 9.31 11.18 -1.41
CA THR A 75 9.99 11.92 -2.50
C THR A 75 9.24 13.14 -3.05
N GLY A 76 7.96 13.32 -2.73
CA GLY A 76 7.17 14.45 -3.24
C GLY A 76 6.76 14.32 -4.70
N GLN A 77 6.77 13.11 -5.26
CA GLN A 77 6.40 12.86 -6.65
C GLN A 77 4.96 12.37 -6.74
N ILE A 78 4.04 13.24 -7.14
CA ILE A 78 2.63 12.88 -7.32
C ILE A 78 2.50 11.92 -8.52
N SER A 79 1.83 10.79 -8.30
CA SER A 79 1.60 9.76 -9.33
C SER A 79 0.14 9.30 -9.31
N LEU A 80 -0.54 9.41 -10.45
CA LEU A 80 -1.92 8.92 -10.68
C LEU A 80 -1.97 7.56 -11.41
N GLY A 81 -0.83 6.87 -11.54
CA GLY A 81 -0.71 5.60 -12.27
C GLY A 81 -0.63 4.34 -11.41
N HIS A 82 -0.86 4.45 -10.09
CA HIS A 82 -0.53 3.37 -9.16
C HIS A 82 -1.43 2.13 -9.33
N GLY A 83 -2.70 2.32 -9.69
CA GLY A 83 -3.64 1.26 -10.03
C GLY A 83 -3.23 0.49 -11.28
N ALA A 84 -2.71 1.17 -12.31
CA ALA A 84 -2.13 0.51 -13.48
C ALA A 84 -0.88 -0.31 -13.11
N PHE A 85 0.04 0.22 -12.29
CA PHE A 85 1.21 -0.53 -11.84
C PHE A 85 0.81 -1.76 -11.01
N PHE A 86 -0.24 -1.64 -10.19
CA PHE A 86 -0.83 -2.78 -9.50
C PHE A 86 -1.34 -3.83 -10.50
N GLY A 87 -2.05 -3.42 -11.55
CA GLY A 87 -2.49 -4.31 -12.64
C GLY A 87 -1.34 -5.01 -13.37
N VAL A 88 -0.24 -4.31 -13.67
CA VAL A 88 0.95 -4.93 -14.32
C VAL A 88 1.48 -6.10 -13.51
N GLY A 89 1.60 -5.92 -12.19
CA GLY A 89 2.06 -6.98 -11.31
C GLY A 89 1.08 -8.15 -11.23
N ALA A 90 -0.22 -7.86 -11.21
CA ALA A 90 -1.27 -8.87 -11.23
C ALA A 90 -1.22 -9.72 -12.51
N TYR A 91 -1.20 -9.08 -13.68
CA TYR A 91 -1.08 -9.77 -14.97
C TYR A 91 0.23 -10.53 -15.11
N THR A 92 1.36 -9.93 -14.69
CA THR A 92 2.66 -10.62 -14.75
C THR A 92 2.65 -11.88 -13.90
N ALA A 93 2.14 -11.80 -12.66
CA ALA A 93 2.03 -12.95 -11.78
C ALA A 93 1.09 -14.03 -12.35
N ALA A 94 -0.05 -13.62 -12.91
CA ALA A 94 -1.02 -14.53 -13.55
C ALA A 94 -0.44 -15.26 -14.77
N ILE A 95 0.29 -14.54 -15.62
CA ILE A 95 0.93 -15.12 -16.81
C ILE A 95 2.03 -16.12 -16.40
N LEU A 96 2.84 -15.77 -15.39
CA LEU A 96 3.87 -16.66 -14.86
C LEU A 96 3.26 -17.93 -14.23
N ALA A 97 2.13 -17.78 -13.53
CA ALA A 97 1.40 -18.90 -12.93
C ALA A 97 0.82 -19.84 -13.98
N THR A 98 0.18 -19.29 -15.02
CA THR A 98 -0.61 -20.08 -15.97
C THR A 98 0.22 -20.64 -17.13
N ARG A 99 1.09 -19.83 -17.74
CA ARG A 99 1.85 -20.25 -18.93
C ARG A 99 3.13 -20.96 -18.59
N VAL A 100 3.82 -20.47 -17.55
CA VAL A 100 5.15 -20.97 -17.18
C VAL A 100 5.10 -21.92 -15.98
N ASN A 101 3.94 -22.04 -15.32
CA ASN A 101 3.75 -22.83 -14.09
C ASN A 101 4.81 -22.51 -13.02
N PHE A 102 5.19 -21.23 -12.93
CA PHE A 102 6.16 -20.79 -11.95
C PHE A 102 5.57 -20.88 -10.54
N PRO A 103 6.37 -21.26 -9.54
CA PRO A 103 5.91 -21.30 -8.17
C PRO A 103 5.47 -19.91 -7.69
N PHE A 104 4.37 -19.87 -6.94
CA PHE A 104 3.79 -18.65 -6.34
C PHE A 104 4.85 -17.73 -5.71
N TRP A 105 5.75 -18.32 -4.92
CA TRP A 105 6.78 -17.60 -4.16
C TRP A 105 7.83 -16.91 -5.04
N ALA A 106 8.02 -17.36 -6.29
CA ALA A 106 8.87 -16.67 -7.27
C ALA A 106 8.04 -15.74 -8.17
N ALA A 107 6.82 -16.12 -8.52
CA ALA A 107 5.95 -15.35 -9.40
C ALA A 107 5.61 -13.96 -8.84
N VAL A 108 5.30 -13.86 -7.53
CA VAL A 108 4.93 -12.58 -6.90
C VAL A 108 6.10 -11.58 -6.87
N PRO A 109 7.31 -11.93 -6.38
CA PRO A 109 8.47 -11.04 -6.49
C PRO A 109 8.85 -10.68 -7.92
N LEU A 110 8.76 -11.63 -8.87
CA LEU A 110 9.05 -11.35 -10.28
C LEU A 110 8.02 -10.40 -10.90
N GLY A 111 6.74 -10.51 -10.53
CA GLY A 111 5.71 -9.53 -10.89
C GLY A 111 6.02 -8.13 -10.37
N GLY A 112 6.49 -8.04 -9.12
CA GLY A 112 7.02 -6.78 -8.56
C GLY A 112 8.21 -6.25 -9.36
N MET A 113 9.18 -7.09 -9.73
CA MET A 113 10.37 -6.67 -10.50
C MET A 113 10.03 -6.22 -11.93
N ALA A 114 9.13 -6.92 -12.61
CA ALA A 114 8.64 -6.52 -13.93
C ALA A 114 7.94 -5.16 -13.85
N THR A 115 7.10 -4.97 -12.82
CA THR A 115 6.43 -3.69 -12.57
C THR A 115 7.42 -2.58 -12.22
N ALA A 116 8.51 -2.88 -11.50
CA ALA A 116 9.59 -1.93 -11.26
C ALA A 116 10.30 -1.50 -12.56
N GLY A 117 10.49 -2.45 -13.49
CA GLY A 117 11.02 -2.18 -14.83
C GLY A 117 10.12 -1.23 -15.63
N VAL A 118 8.83 -1.55 -15.70
CA VAL A 118 7.81 -0.69 -16.32
C VAL A 118 7.75 0.67 -15.62
N GLY A 119 7.77 0.67 -14.29
CA GLY A 119 7.81 1.87 -13.47
C GLY A 119 9.01 2.75 -13.79
N MET A 120 10.21 2.18 -13.96
CA MET A 120 11.38 2.96 -14.37
C MET A 120 11.18 3.62 -15.73
N ILE A 121 10.58 2.93 -16.72
CA ILE A 121 10.30 3.52 -18.04
C ILE A 121 9.39 4.74 -17.90
N PHE A 122 8.28 4.60 -17.16
CA PHE A 122 7.35 5.71 -16.89
C PHE A 122 7.89 6.73 -15.87
N GLY A 123 8.96 6.40 -15.16
CA GLY A 123 9.68 7.24 -14.22
C GLY A 123 10.76 8.11 -14.88
N ILE A 124 11.18 7.83 -16.12
CA ILE A 124 12.15 8.66 -16.86
C ILE A 124 11.69 10.13 -16.97
N PRO A 125 10.41 10.43 -17.32
CA PRO A 125 9.90 11.80 -17.34
C PRO A 125 10.03 12.55 -16.00
N SER A 126 10.08 11.83 -14.87
CA SER A 126 10.21 12.42 -13.53
C SER A 126 11.53 13.18 -13.31
N GLY A 127 12.54 12.92 -14.15
CA GLY A 127 13.78 13.68 -14.21
C GLY A 127 13.63 15.10 -14.76
N ARG A 128 12.69 15.29 -15.68
CA ARG A 128 12.54 16.53 -16.46
C ARG A 128 11.28 17.31 -16.07
N LEU A 129 10.24 16.62 -15.61
CA LEU A 129 8.95 17.21 -15.28
C LEU A 129 8.82 17.50 -13.78
N LYS A 130 8.11 18.59 -13.44
CA LYS A 130 7.85 19.00 -12.06
C LYS A 130 6.36 18.85 -11.72
N HIS A 131 6.07 18.41 -10.49
CA HIS A 131 4.76 18.40 -9.85
C HIS A 131 3.63 17.96 -10.80
N LEU A 132 2.78 18.90 -11.23
CA LEU A 132 1.60 18.65 -12.05
C LEU A 132 1.92 17.99 -13.41
N TYR A 133 3.04 18.34 -14.04
CA TYR A 133 3.42 17.73 -15.32
C TYR A 133 3.77 16.25 -15.16
N LEU A 134 4.38 15.88 -14.03
CA LEU A 134 4.63 14.47 -13.72
C LEU A 134 3.31 13.73 -13.49
N THR A 135 2.38 14.35 -12.77
CA THR A 135 1.04 13.79 -12.55
C THR A 135 0.34 13.49 -13.87
N ILE A 136 0.34 14.43 -14.82
CA ILE A 136 -0.27 14.24 -16.15
C ILE A 136 0.44 13.10 -16.91
N ALA A 137 1.76 13.00 -16.83
CA ALA A 137 2.50 11.90 -17.46
C ALA A 137 2.12 10.53 -16.86
N THR A 138 1.94 10.44 -15.54
CA THR A 138 1.51 9.20 -14.88
C THR A 138 0.05 8.86 -15.16
N LEU A 139 -0.81 9.87 -15.33
CA LEU A 139 -2.21 9.69 -15.77
C LEU A 139 -2.27 9.14 -17.19
N ALA A 140 -1.43 9.66 -18.11
CA ALA A 140 -1.31 9.09 -19.44
C ALA A 140 -0.81 7.63 -19.37
N GLY A 141 0.16 7.35 -18.50
CA GLY A 141 0.62 6.00 -18.21
C GLY A 141 -0.51 5.07 -17.75
N GLN A 142 -1.37 5.53 -16.83
CA GLN A 142 -2.55 4.78 -16.36
C GLN A 142 -3.41 4.30 -17.55
N PHE A 143 -3.84 5.22 -18.41
CA PHE A 143 -4.71 4.89 -19.54
C PHE A 143 -4.02 4.04 -20.61
N ILE A 144 -2.72 4.24 -20.84
CA ILE A 144 -1.95 3.39 -21.76
C ILE A 144 -1.94 1.95 -21.25
N MET A 145 -1.68 1.73 -19.96
CA MET A 145 -1.64 0.37 -19.41
C MET A 145 -3.03 -0.27 -19.37
N GLU A 146 -4.06 0.49 -19.02
CA GLU A 146 -5.45 0.03 -19.09
C GLU A 146 -5.84 -0.40 -20.52
N TYR A 147 -5.50 0.42 -21.51
CA TYR A 147 -5.70 0.09 -22.93
C TYR A 147 -4.97 -1.20 -23.31
N VAL A 148 -3.72 -1.35 -22.87
CA VAL A 148 -2.91 -2.54 -23.11
C VAL A 148 -3.51 -3.79 -22.46
N PHE A 149 -4.07 -3.70 -21.25
CA PHE A 149 -4.71 -4.84 -20.60
C PHE A 149 -5.92 -5.37 -21.38
N VAL A 150 -6.72 -4.46 -21.94
CA VAL A 150 -7.93 -4.81 -22.69
C VAL A 150 -7.63 -5.29 -24.12
N HIS A 151 -6.67 -4.69 -24.82
CA HIS A 151 -6.45 -4.94 -26.26
C HIS A 151 -5.34 -5.96 -26.55
N TRP A 152 -4.53 -6.34 -25.56
CA TRP A 152 -3.43 -7.28 -25.78
C TRP A 152 -3.85 -8.74 -25.58
N ASP A 153 -4.80 -9.21 -26.40
CA ASP A 153 -5.42 -10.54 -26.30
C ASP A 153 -4.39 -11.68 -26.19
N SER A 154 -3.29 -11.60 -26.94
CA SER A 154 -2.28 -12.66 -26.99
C SER A 154 -1.50 -12.84 -25.68
N LEU A 155 -1.45 -11.82 -24.81
CA LEU A 155 -0.68 -11.84 -23.57
C LEU A 155 -1.60 -11.82 -22.34
N THR A 156 -2.59 -10.92 -22.30
CA THR A 156 -3.45 -10.68 -21.14
C THR A 156 -4.77 -11.43 -21.17
N GLY A 157 -5.12 -12.08 -22.28
CA GLY A 157 -6.45 -12.67 -22.47
C GLY A 157 -7.54 -11.62 -22.76
N GLY A 158 -7.14 -10.36 -22.99
CA GLY A 158 -8.05 -9.27 -23.35
C GLY A 158 -9.11 -9.00 -22.29
N ALA A 159 -10.36 -8.84 -22.73
CA ALA A 159 -11.51 -8.60 -21.86
C ALA A 159 -11.90 -9.83 -21.00
N ASP A 160 -11.57 -11.04 -21.45
CA ASP A 160 -11.93 -12.29 -20.74
C ASP A 160 -11.06 -12.53 -19.50
N GLY A 161 -9.88 -11.90 -19.45
CA GLY A 161 -8.96 -12.00 -18.32
C GLY A 161 -8.21 -13.33 -18.25
N ILE A 162 -7.59 -13.59 -17.10
CA ILE A 162 -6.80 -14.81 -16.85
C ILE A 162 -7.27 -15.45 -15.54
N VAL A 163 -7.67 -16.72 -15.62
CA VAL A 163 -7.92 -17.55 -14.44
C VAL A 163 -6.59 -18.09 -13.93
N VAL A 164 -6.26 -17.77 -12.69
CA VAL A 164 -5.00 -18.13 -12.03
C VAL A 164 -5.16 -19.47 -11.35
N THR A 165 -4.22 -20.38 -11.57
CA THR A 165 -4.15 -21.65 -10.86
C THR A 165 -3.88 -21.41 -9.37
N GLY A 166 -4.53 -22.19 -8.51
CA GLY A 166 -4.38 -22.08 -7.05
C GLY A 166 -2.93 -22.09 -6.61
N ALA A 167 -2.57 -21.20 -5.68
CA ALA A 167 -1.20 -21.09 -5.20
C ALA A 167 -0.82 -22.33 -4.38
N THR A 168 0.24 -23.02 -4.78
CA THR A 168 0.86 -24.07 -3.95
C THR A 168 2.16 -23.53 -3.35
N LEU A 169 2.30 -23.67 -2.02
CA LEU A 169 3.51 -23.29 -1.29
C LEU A 169 4.20 -24.57 -0.81
N PHE A 170 5.34 -24.92 -1.41
CA PHE A 170 6.12 -26.12 -1.06
C PHE A 170 5.28 -27.42 -1.00
N GLY A 171 4.28 -27.57 -1.87
CA GLY A 171 3.39 -28.74 -1.92
C GLY A 171 2.14 -28.66 -1.05
N ILE A 172 1.94 -27.56 -0.30
CA ILE A 172 0.69 -27.27 0.43
C ILE A 172 -0.18 -26.39 -0.45
N ASP A 173 -1.43 -26.81 -0.68
CA ASP A 173 -2.42 -26.01 -1.40
C ASP A 173 -2.92 -24.85 -0.51
N LEU A 174 -2.81 -23.62 -1.01
CA LEU A 174 -3.26 -22.40 -0.35
C LEU A 174 -4.71 -22.04 -0.71
N GLY A 175 -5.52 -22.98 -1.19
CA GLY A 175 -6.92 -22.74 -1.54
C GLY A 175 -7.84 -22.28 -0.38
N ASN A 176 -7.37 -22.26 0.87
CA ASN A 176 -8.14 -21.80 2.01
C ASN A 176 -7.82 -20.32 2.36
N ASP A 177 -8.83 -19.48 2.51
CA ASP A 177 -8.72 -18.05 2.88
C ASP A 177 -7.81 -17.82 4.08
N ARG A 178 -7.88 -18.73 5.07
CA ARG A 178 -7.05 -18.67 6.27
C ARG A 178 -5.57 -18.94 5.98
N SER A 179 -5.26 -19.90 5.12
CA SER A 179 -3.87 -20.18 4.73
C SER A 179 -3.28 -19.00 3.96
N PHE A 180 -4.07 -18.41 3.07
CA PHE A 180 -3.63 -17.26 2.27
C PHE A 180 -3.48 -15.99 3.13
N PHE A 181 -4.29 -15.83 4.19
CA PHE A 181 -4.12 -14.76 5.18
C PHE A 181 -2.72 -14.75 5.80
N PHE A 182 -2.20 -15.91 6.21
CA PHE A 182 -0.84 -16.00 6.76
C PHE A 182 0.21 -15.53 5.74
N VAL A 183 0.06 -15.91 4.48
CA VAL A 183 0.97 -15.51 3.41
C VAL A 183 0.94 -14.00 3.19
N ILE A 184 -0.25 -13.40 3.04
CA ILE A 184 -0.40 -11.95 2.84
C ILE A 184 0.21 -11.19 4.01
N PHE A 185 -0.11 -11.56 5.25
CA PHE A 185 0.36 -10.80 6.41
C PHE A 185 1.85 -10.99 6.68
N VAL A 186 2.43 -12.16 6.39
CA VAL A 186 3.89 -12.34 6.40
C VAL A 186 4.54 -11.43 5.36
N CYS A 187 4.02 -11.40 4.14
CA CYS A 187 4.49 -10.51 3.09
C CYS A 187 4.34 -9.03 3.49
N PHE A 188 3.21 -8.65 4.08
CA PHE A 188 2.96 -7.29 4.57
C PHE A 188 3.97 -6.87 5.64
N VAL A 189 4.25 -7.74 6.62
CA VAL A 189 5.26 -7.47 7.65
C VAL A 189 6.65 -7.31 7.04
N ILE A 190 7.04 -8.19 6.12
CA ILE A 190 8.33 -8.13 5.42
C ILE A 190 8.45 -6.83 4.62
N MET A 191 7.44 -6.49 3.82
CA MET A 191 7.43 -5.28 2.99
C MET A 191 7.42 -4.01 3.85
N THR A 192 6.66 -3.99 4.94
CA THR A 192 6.69 -2.88 5.90
C THR A 192 8.07 -2.74 6.54
N TRP A 193 8.70 -3.86 6.92
CA TRP A 193 10.05 -3.86 7.49
C TRP A 193 11.10 -3.33 6.52
N ILE A 194 11.04 -3.75 5.24
CA ILE A 194 11.91 -3.24 4.17
C ILE A 194 11.70 -1.74 3.99
N ALA A 195 10.45 -1.27 3.94
CA ALA A 195 10.13 0.16 3.79
C ALA A 195 10.70 0.99 4.97
N VAL A 196 10.50 0.55 6.21
CA VAL A 196 11.02 1.24 7.40
C VAL A 196 12.55 1.29 7.38
N ASN A 197 13.19 0.19 7.00
CA ASN A 197 14.66 0.14 6.92
C ASN A 197 15.18 1.05 5.80
N LEU A 198 14.55 1.03 4.63
CA LEU A 198 14.89 1.88 3.49
C LEU A 198 14.87 3.37 3.88
N MET A 199 13.83 3.80 4.62
CA MET A 199 13.71 5.19 5.04
C MET A 199 14.80 5.66 6.00
N ARG A 200 15.44 4.73 6.73
CA ARG A 200 16.56 5.01 7.63
C ARG A 200 17.91 5.05 6.92
N THR A 201 17.99 4.53 5.69
CA THR A 201 19.23 4.51 4.91
C THR A 201 19.55 5.87 4.26
N ARG A 202 20.73 5.96 3.62
CA ARG A 202 21.11 7.13 2.80
C ARG A 202 20.08 7.44 1.69
N TYR A 203 19.43 6.42 1.15
CA TYR A 203 18.46 6.58 0.07
C TYR A 203 17.18 7.25 0.58
N GLY A 204 16.68 6.81 1.75
CA GLY A 204 15.54 7.42 2.42
C GLY A 204 15.78 8.89 2.78
N ARG A 205 16.97 9.23 3.29
CA ARG A 205 17.33 10.62 3.58
C ARG A 205 17.42 11.48 2.32
N ALA A 206 17.95 10.93 1.23
CA ALA A 206 17.98 11.62 -0.05
C ALA A 206 16.57 11.88 -0.59
N PHE A 207 15.63 10.94 -0.41
CA PHE A 207 14.23 11.15 -0.80
C PHE A 207 13.59 12.33 -0.08
N ILE A 208 13.75 12.38 1.25
CA ILE A 208 13.22 13.47 2.08
C ILE A 208 13.85 14.81 1.67
N ALA A 209 15.17 14.85 1.43
CA ALA A 209 15.83 16.06 0.96
C ALA A 209 15.29 16.54 -0.40
N ILE A 210 15.01 15.62 -1.33
CA ILE A 210 14.42 15.94 -2.64
C ILE A 210 12.99 16.48 -2.50
N ARG A 211 12.21 15.91 -1.57
CA ARG A 211 10.84 16.37 -1.28
C ARG A 211 10.83 17.79 -0.71
N ASP A 212 11.73 18.07 0.21
CA ASP A 212 11.76 19.36 0.91
C ASP A 212 12.25 20.48 -0.02
N ASN A 213 13.35 20.27 -0.75
CA ASN A 213 13.80 21.21 -1.79
C ASN A 213 14.74 20.54 -2.80
N ASP A 214 14.26 20.41 -4.05
CA ASP A 214 15.02 19.81 -5.15
C ASP A 214 16.31 20.57 -5.48
N ARG A 215 16.30 21.91 -5.40
CA ARG A 215 17.47 22.76 -5.66
C ARG A 215 18.53 22.66 -4.57
N ALA A 216 18.09 22.64 -3.30
CA ALA A 216 19.02 22.48 -2.17
C ALA A 216 19.66 21.08 -2.17
N ALA A 217 18.88 20.04 -2.48
CA ALA A 217 19.39 18.68 -2.61
C ALA A 217 20.45 18.55 -3.71
N GLU A 218 20.24 19.20 -4.85
CA GLU A 218 21.22 19.26 -5.95
C GLU A 218 22.51 20.00 -5.53
N GLY A 219 22.39 21.11 -4.81
CA GLY A 219 23.53 21.84 -4.23
C GLY A 219 24.34 21.04 -3.20
N MET A 220 23.72 20.06 -2.53
CA MET A 220 24.37 19.11 -1.63
C MET A 220 24.98 17.89 -2.37
N GLY A 221 24.96 17.87 -3.70
CA GLY A 221 25.55 16.80 -4.52
C GLY A 221 24.67 15.56 -4.69
N ILE A 222 23.36 15.65 -4.43
CA ILE A 222 22.42 14.53 -4.60
C ILE A 222 21.96 14.48 -6.08
N PRO A 223 22.27 13.41 -6.85
CA PRO A 223 21.80 13.27 -8.23
C PRO A 223 20.29 13.05 -8.31
N LEU A 224 19.51 14.12 -8.48
CA LEU A 224 18.05 14.13 -8.47
C LEU A 224 17.43 13.04 -9.36
N PHE A 225 17.90 12.92 -10.61
CA PHE A 225 17.36 11.95 -11.57
C PHE A 225 17.41 10.51 -11.06
N ARG A 226 18.55 10.09 -10.50
CA ARG A 226 18.77 8.71 -10.05
C ARG A 226 17.86 8.37 -8.87
N TYR A 227 17.74 9.29 -7.91
CA TYR A 227 16.91 9.06 -6.73
C TYR A 227 15.41 9.12 -7.04
N LYS A 228 14.98 10.03 -7.92
CA LYS A 228 13.60 10.10 -8.41
C LYS A 228 13.20 8.84 -9.20
N LEU A 229 14.07 8.37 -10.08
CA LEU A 229 13.84 7.14 -10.82
C LEU A 229 13.80 5.91 -9.89
N LEU A 230 14.68 5.89 -8.89
CA LEU A 230 14.76 4.81 -7.91
C LEU A 230 13.54 4.78 -6.97
N SER A 231 13.03 5.94 -6.52
CA SER A 231 11.79 5.97 -5.74
C SER A 231 10.60 5.49 -6.56
N PHE A 232 10.54 5.84 -7.85
CA PHE A 232 9.52 5.35 -8.76
C PHE A 232 9.60 3.82 -8.93
N ALA A 233 10.80 3.28 -9.15
CA ALA A 233 11.03 1.85 -9.26
C ALA A 233 10.59 1.09 -8.00
N ILE A 234 10.93 1.60 -6.81
CA ILE A 234 10.54 0.98 -5.54
C ILE A 234 9.02 1.06 -5.33
N SER A 235 8.40 2.20 -5.62
CA SER A 235 6.95 2.36 -5.53
C SER A 235 6.21 1.38 -6.45
N SER A 236 6.64 1.29 -7.71
CA SER A 236 6.09 0.36 -8.68
C SER A 236 6.35 -1.10 -8.30
N PHE A 237 7.49 -1.42 -7.66
CA PHE A 237 7.74 -2.76 -7.11
C PHE A 237 6.69 -3.13 -6.04
N TYR A 238 6.40 -2.24 -5.11
CA TYR A 238 5.39 -2.47 -4.07
C TYR A 238 3.99 -2.61 -4.66
N ALA A 239 3.63 -1.76 -5.63
CA ALA A 239 2.36 -1.86 -6.36
C ALA A 239 2.23 -3.21 -7.07
N GLY A 240 3.25 -3.62 -7.81
CA GLY A 240 3.24 -4.86 -8.57
C GLY A 240 3.27 -6.10 -7.70
N PHE A 241 4.01 -6.06 -6.58
CA PHE A 241 4.03 -7.14 -5.61
C PHE A 241 2.64 -7.34 -4.97
N ALA A 242 1.98 -6.23 -4.59
CA ALA A 242 0.61 -6.27 -4.08
C ALA A 242 -0.39 -6.76 -5.15
N GLY A 243 -0.24 -6.32 -6.41
CA GLY A 243 -1.03 -6.81 -7.53
C GLY A 243 -0.85 -8.31 -7.77
N GLY A 244 0.37 -8.82 -7.66
CA GLY A 244 0.66 -10.25 -7.74
C GLY A 244 -0.01 -11.04 -6.61
N LEU A 245 -0.03 -10.54 -5.38
CA LEU A 245 -0.78 -11.17 -4.29
C LEU A 245 -2.30 -11.15 -4.56
N PHE A 246 -2.82 -10.04 -5.07
CA PHE A 246 -4.23 -9.92 -5.46
C PHE A 246 -4.63 -10.93 -6.53
N ALA A 247 -3.76 -11.12 -7.53
CA ALA A 247 -3.97 -12.08 -8.61
C ALA A 247 -4.21 -13.52 -8.10
N TYR A 248 -3.37 -13.98 -7.17
CA TYR A 248 -3.52 -15.30 -6.58
C TYR A 248 -4.67 -15.38 -5.58
N TYR A 249 -5.05 -14.26 -4.95
CA TYR A 249 -6.15 -14.24 -4.00
C TYR A 249 -7.50 -14.34 -4.68
N THR A 250 -7.72 -13.55 -5.73
CA THR A 250 -8.99 -13.49 -6.46
C THR A 250 -9.14 -14.69 -7.42
N MET A 251 -8.06 -15.44 -7.69
CA MET A 251 -7.99 -16.58 -8.63
C MET A 251 -8.42 -16.27 -10.08
N SER A 252 -8.83 -15.04 -10.36
CA SER A 252 -9.20 -14.56 -11.68
C SER A 252 -8.89 -13.07 -11.75
N ILE A 253 -8.29 -12.64 -12.86
CA ILE A 253 -7.95 -11.24 -13.10
C ILE A 253 -8.61 -10.78 -14.38
N THR A 254 -9.48 -9.79 -14.23
CA THR A 254 -10.05 -9.00 -15.31
C THR A 254 -9.43 -7.61 -15.32
N PRO A 255 -9.49 -6.87 -16.44
CA PRO A 255 -8.91 -5.52 -16.53
C PRO A 255 -9.71 -4.46 -15.77
N GLU A 256 -11.00 -4.71 -15.51
CA GLU A 256 -11.97 -3.76 -14.94
C GLU A 256 -11.55 -3.10 -13.61
N PRO A 257 -10.93 -3.81 -12.64
CA PRO A 257 -10.51 -3.21 -11.37
C PRO A 257 -9.31 -2.24 -11.50
N PHE A 258 -8.52 -2.33 -12.58
CA PHE A 258 -7.27 -1.56 -12.73
C PHE A 258 -7.47 -0.21 -13.41
N ASN A 259 -8.55 0.47 -13.07
CA ASN A 259 -8.93 1.77 -13.62
C ASN A 259 -8.34 2.94 -12.79
N LEU A 260 -8.57 4.17 -13.25
CA LEU A 260 -8.14 5.38 -12.56
C LEU A 260 -8.74 5.52 -11.15
N TRP A 261 -9.92 4.98 -10.90
CA TRP A 261 -10.56 5.04 -9.58
C TRP A 261 -9.71 4.34 -8.53
N LEU A 262 -9.16 3.16 -8.83
CA LEU A 262 -8.24 2.45 -7.94
C LEU A 262 -6.98 3.29 -7.62
N SER A 263 -6.45 4.02 -8.60
CA SER A 263 -5.32 4.95 -8.37
C SER A 263 -5.70 6.08 -7.41
N ILE A 264 -6.90 6.65 -7.55
CA ILE A 264 -7.42 7.68 -6.65
C ILE A 264 -7.63 7.11 -5.25
N GLU A 265 -8.12 5.87 -5.13
CA GLU A 265 -8.26 5.19 -3.84
C GLU A 265 -6.93 5.03 -3.12
N PHE A 266 -5.86 4.61 -3.81
CA PHE A 266 -4.54 4.53 -3.19
C PHE A 266 -4.02 5.89 -2.72
N ILE A 267 -4.28 6.96 -3.48
CA ILE A 267 -3.94 8.33 -3.05
C ILE A 267 -4.75 8.72 -1.81
N ALA A 268 -6.04 8.42 -1.78
CA ALA A 268 -6.90 8.69 -0.63
C ALA A 268 -6.39 7.97 0.64
N MET A 269 -5.99 6.70 0.52
CA MET A 269 -5.40 5.94 1.63
C MET A 269 -4.18 6.65 2.22
N ILE A 270 -3.25 7.14 1.40
CA ILE A 270 -2.04 7.80 1.94
C ILE A 270 -2.31 9.21 2.45
N ILE A 271 -3.25 9.95 1.87
CA ILE A 271 -3.61 11.31 2.32
C ILE A 271 -4.31 11.23 3.69
N ILE A 272 -5.35 10.40 3.80
CA ILE A 272 -6.10 10.21 5.06
C ILE A 272 -5.19 9.59 6.13
N GLY A 273 -4.34 8.64 5.74
CA GLY A 273 -3.38 8.00 6.63
C GLY A 273 -2.31 8.95 7.18
N GLY A 274 -1.90 9.94 6.40
CA GLY A 274 -0.82 10.87 6.71
C GLY A 274 0.40 10.68 5.80
N LEU A 275 0.64 11.67 4.94
CA LEU A 275 1.73 11.65 3.96
C LEU A 275 3.11 11.63 4.62
N GLY A 276 4.01 10.77 4.12
CA GLY A 276 5.39 10.67 4.60
C GLY A 276 5.52 9.89 5.92
N ASN A 277 4.51 9.09 6.28
CA ASN A 277 4.55 8.22 7.44
C ASN A 277 4.03 6.81 7.12
N ILE A 278 4.90 5.80 7.24
CA ILE A 278 4.58 4.39 6.91
C ILE A 278 3.35 3.84 7.67
N PRO A 279 3.24 3.95 9.02
CA PRO A 279 2.06 3.45 9.71
C PRO A 279 0.80 4.24 9.35
N GLY A 280 0.94 5.50 8.90
CA GLY A 280 -0.15 6.28 8.36
C GLY A 280 -0.80 5.59 7.16
N SER A 281 0.00 5.11 6.20
CA SER A 281 -0.51 4.36 5.05
C SER A 281 -1.35 3.15 5.44
N VAL A 282 -0.96 2.43 6.50
CA VAL A 282 -1.70 1.27 7.00
C VAL A 282 -3.05 1.68 7.58
N PHE A 283 -3.08 2.70 8.45
CA PHE A 283 -4.33 3.21 9.03
C PHE A 283 -5.26 3.79 7.97
N GLY A 284 -4.72 4.50 6.99
CA GLY A 284 -5.49 5.03 5.88
C GLY A 284 -6.08 3.94 4.99
N THR A 285 -5.34 2.87 4.72
CA THR A 285 -5.89 1.69 4.03
C THR A 285 -7.01 1.04 4.82
N ILE A 286 -6.82 0.80 6.13
CA ILE A 286 -7.85 0.20 6.98
C ILE A 286 -9.12 1.06 6.96
N PHE A 287 -8.97 2.38 7.09
CA PHE A 287 -10.09 3.31 7.07
C PHE A 287 -10.84 3.29 5.73
N ILE A 288 -10.13 3.43 4.62
CA ILE A 288 -10.75 3.47 3.28
C ILE A 288 -11.42 2.14 2.92
N VAL A 289 -10.76 1.02 3.18
CA VAL A 289 -11.34 -0.30 2.88
C VAL A 289 -12.56 -0.55 3.77
N ALA A 290 -12.48 -0.23 5.06
CA ALA A 290 -13.63 -0.36 5.96
C ALA A 290 -14.78 0.57 5.56
N LEU A 291 -14.48 1.79 5.08
CA LEU A 291 -15.47 2.71 4.56
C LEU A 291 -16.18 2.13 3.33
N ASN A 292 -15.42 1.67 2.33
CA ASN A 292 -15.97 1.04 1.12
C ASN A 292 -16.81 -0.21 1.46
N GLU A 293 -16.37 -1.03 2.41
CA GLU A 293 -17.11 -2.21 2.85
C GLU A 293 -18.39 -1.83 3.60
N SER A 294 -18.33 -0.84 4.50
CA SER A 294 -19.50 -0.37 5.25
C SER A 294 -20.58 0.21 4.33
N LEU A 295 -20.17 0.94 3.29
CA LEU A 295 -21.08 1.46 2.26
C LEU A 295 -21.69 0.34 1.42
N SER A 296 -20.94 -0.73 1.17
CA SER A 296 -21.42 -1.91 0.43
C SER A 296 -22.39 -2.76 1.26
N ALA A 297 -22.13 -2.92 2.56
CA ALA A 297 -23.07 -3.57 3.48
C ALA A 297 -24.36 -2.75 3.65
N LEU A 298 -24.24 -1.43 3.75
CA LEU A 298 -25.38 -0.52 3.82
C LEU A 298 -26.23 -0.57 2.53
N SER A 299 -25.60 -0.60 1.36
CA SER A 299 -26.32 -0.70 0.09
C SER A 299 -27.09 -2.02 -0.02
N GLN A 300 -26.46 -3.15 0.34
CA GLN A 300 -27.13 -4.46 0.38
C GLN A 300 -28.31 -4.48 1.34
N TYR A 301 -28.16 -3.90 2.54
CA TYR A 301 -29.25 -3.80 3.51
C TYR A 301 -30.44 -2.99 2.96
N LEU A 302 -30.17 -1.86 2.31
CA LEU A 302 -31.20 -1.02 1.69
C LEU A 302 -31.89 -1.71 0.50
N MET A 303 -31.15 -2.49 -0.29
CA MET A 303 -31.73 -3.28 -1.40
C MET A 303 -32.70 -4.35 -0.90
N ASN A 304 -32.41 -4.99 0.24
CA ASN A 304 -33.24 -6.04 0.83
C ASN A 304 -34.55 -5.53 1.45
N LEU A 305 -34.68 -4.23 1.72
CA LEU A 305 -35.88 -3.62 2.32
C LEU A 305 -37.05 -3.40 1.33
N GLY A 306 -36.88 -3.74 0.04
CA GLY A 306 -37.96 -3.89 -0.95
C GLY A 306 -38.68 -2.61 -1.41
N THR A 307 -38.76 -1.56 -0.59
CA THR A 307 -39.45 -0.30 -0.91
C THR A 307 -38.61 0.70 -1.71
N ALA A 308 -37.37 0.34 -2.06
CA ALA A 308 -36.38 1.23 -2.68
C ALA A 308 -35.73 0.64 -3.95
N SER A 309 -36.35 -0.32 -4.63
CA SER A 309 -35.76 -0.97 -5.82
C SER A 309 -35.44 0.00 -6.96
N ASN A 310 -36.18 1.12 -7.07
CA ASN A 310 -35.92 2.18 -8.05
C ASN A 310 -34.86 3.21 -7.59
N ILE A 311 -34.47 3.18 -6.31
CA ILE A 311 -33.40 4.03 -5.72
C ILE A 311 -32.05 3.28 -5.78
N ALA A 312 -32.06 1.95 -6.00
CA ALA A 312 -30.84 1.15 -6.10
C ALA A 312 -29.88 1.59 -7.21
N ILE A 313 -30.42 2.10 -8.33
CA ILE A 313 -29.64 2.60 -9.49
C ILE A 313 -28.88 3.89 -9.14
N THR A 314 -29.31 4.64 -8.11
CA THR A 314 -28.65 5.86 -7.62
C THR A 314 -27.63 5.61 -6.50
N ILE A 315 -27.41 4.38 -6.05
CA ILE A 315 -26.51 4.07 -4.91
C ILE A 315 -25.03 4.04 -5.30
N ALA A 316 -24.67 3.60 -6.51
CA ALA A 316 -23.27 3.58 -6.93
C ALA A 316 -22.63 4.99 -6.95
N PRO A 317 -23.29 6.04 -7.52
CA PRO A 317 -22.80 7.42 -7.40
C PRO A 317 -22.77 7.94 -5.96
N LEU A 318 -23.68 7.49 -5.09
CA LEU A 318 -23.70 7.89 -3.68
C LEU A 318 -22.43 7.40 -2.95
N ARG A 319 -21.95 6.19 -3.26
CA ARG A 319 -20.70 5.67 -2.69
C ARG A 319 -19.51 6.57 -3.05
N GLU A 320 -19.40 6.95 -4.33
CA GLU A 320 -18.35 7.83 -4.81
C GLU A 320 -18.43 9.23 -4.18
N PHE A 321 -19.65 9.74 -3.99
CA PHE A 321 -19.89 11.01 -3.31
C PHE A 321 -19.47 10.97 -1.83
N VAL A 322 -19.87 9.93 -1.08
CA VAL A 322 -19.47 9.77 0.33
C VAL A 322 -17.96 9.60 0.45
N PHE A 323 -17.35 8.85 -0.47
CA PHE A 323 -15.91 8.67 -0.54
C PHE A 323 -15.18 10.00 -0.76
N GLY A 324 -15.59 10.77 -1.77
CA GLY A 324 -15.04 12.10 -2.05
C GLY A 324 -15.23 13.08 -0.88
N MET A 325 -16.41 13.04 -0.25
CA MET A 325 -16.70 13.85 0.95
C MET A 325 -15.79 13.46 2.13
N ALA A 326 -15.57 12.17 2.36
CA ALA A 326 -14.67 11.69 3.41
C ALA A 326 -13.25 12.22 3.21
N ILE A 327 -12.73 12.21 1.98
CA ILE A 327 -11.42 12.78 1.65
C ILE A 327 -11.39 14.28 1.98
N ILE A 328 -12.38 15.05 1.52
CA ILE A 328 -12.44 16.51 1.75
C ILE A 328 -12.50 16.82 3.25
N LEU A 329 -13.35 16.12 4.00
CA LEU A 329 -13.47 16.30 5.45
C LEU A 329 -12.15 16.00 6.16
N PHE A 330 -11.47 14.91 5.81
CA PHE A 330 -10.17 14.59 6.39
C PHE A 330 -9.10 15.64 6.09
N ILE A 331 -9.05 16.15 4.85
CA ILE A 331 -8.09 17.19 4.49
C ILE A 331 -8.35 18.49 5.26
N ILE A 332 -9.62 18.83 5.52
CA ILE A 332 -10.01 20.05 6.26
C ILE A 332 -9.75 19.91 7.76
N PHE A 333 -10.16 18.79 8.37
CA PHE A 333 -10.13 18.64 9.83
C PHE A 333 -8.81 18.06 10.36
N GLU A 334 -8.15 17.16 9.61
CA GLU A 334 -6.94 16.46 10.04
C GLU A 334 -5.87 16.47 8.93
N PRO A 335 -5.25 17.64 8.64
CA PRO A 335 -4.31 17.80 7.51
C PRO A 335 -3.02 16.97 7.64
N LYS A 336 -2.73 16.45 8.84
CA LYS A 336 -1.59 15.56 9.10
C LYS A 336 -1.97 14.07 9.05
N GLY A 337 -3.25 13.76 8.87
CA GLY A 337 -3.80 12.41 8.77
C GLY A 337 -3.92 11.65 10.09
N LEU A 338 -4.49 10.45 10.02
CA LEU A 338 -4.77 9.56 11.16
C LEU A 338 -3.51 9.20 11.98
N ALA A 339 -2.35 9.18 11.34
CA ALA A 339 -1.09 8.96 12.02
C ALA A 339 -0.79 10.00 13.12
N GLU A 340 -1.13 11.27 12.88
CA GLU A 340 -0.90 12.34 13.85
C GLU A 340 -1.86 12.23 15.03
N VAL A 341 -3.14 11.93 14.77
CA VAL A 341 -4.13 11.66 15.82
C VAL A 341 -3.64 10.56 16.75
N TRP A 342 -3.14 9.46 16.18
CA TRP A 342 -2.55 8.38 16.95
C TRP A 342 -1.30 8.82 17.74
N ARG A 343 -0.46 9.69 17.16
CA ARG A 343 0.71 10.25 17.85
C ARG A 343 0.31 11.11 19.04
N ILE A 344 -0.72 11.95 18.90
CA ILE A 344 -1.26 12.83 19.96
C ILE A 344 -1.87 12.02 21.10
N ILE A 345 -2.64 10.98 20.77
CA ILE A 345 -3.21 10.06 21.77
C ILE A 345 -2.07 9.38 22.53
N ARG A 346 -1.09 8.83 21.80
CA ARG A 346 0.07 8.17 22.42
C ARG A 346 0.90 9.13 23.28
N SER A 347 1.12 10.37 22.83
CA SER A 347 1.86 11.36 23.62
C SER A 347 1.10 11.77 24.87
N SER A 348 -0.23 11.94 24.79
CA SER A 348 -1.05 12.21 25.97
C SER A 348 -0.92 11.11 27.03
N PHE A 349 -0.99 9.84 26.62
CA PHE A 349 -0.79 8.71 27.55
C PHE A 349 0.63 8.61 28.11
N ARG A 350 1.65 9.02 27.34
CA ARG A 350 3.05 9.02 27.81
C ARG A 350 3.36 10.17 28.76
N LEU A 351 2.74 11.32 28.53
CA LEU A 351 2.95 12.52 29.31
C LEU A 351 2.10 12.52 30.59
N TRP A 352 0.95 11.84 30.61
CA TRP A 352 0.12 11.74 31.81
C TRP A 352 0.89 11.16 33.02
N PRO A 353 0.97 11.84 34.18
CA PRO A 353 0.27 13.07 34.59
C PRO A 353 1.04 14.41 34.41
N PHE A 354 2.24 14.40 33.85
CA PHE A 354 3.06 15.59 33.62
C PHE A 354 2.75 16.24 32.26
N SER A 355 2.11 17.41 32.28
CA SER A 355 1.57 18.11 31.10
C SER A 355 2.59 18.90 30.25
N TYR A 356 3.85 18.46 30.14
CA TYR A 356 4.91 19.22 29.46
C TYR A 356 5.40 18.58 28.17
#